data_AF-A0A936CH38-F1
#
_entry.id   AF-A0A936CH38-F1
#
_cell.length_a   1.000
_cell.length_b   1.000
_cell.length_c   1.000
_cell.angle_alpha   90.00
_cell.angle_beta   90.00
_cell.angle_gamma   90.00
#
_symmetry.space_group_name_H-M   'P 1'
#
loop_
_entity.id
_entity.type
_entity.pdbx_description
1 polymer ?
#
loop_
_entity_poly.entity_id
_entity_poly.type
_entity_poly.pdbx_seq_one_letter_code
_entity_poly.pdbx_strand_id
1 'polypeptide(L)'
;MLVLFSYDAVATWALAESSPLVEAFCEYPGFVALDGVRTLADFWVRGSGREQFIKIEDGIELTPEFPERVKTYADVEISLVGADWLAHRQVWIDNWLQINPYLVANARFVSPATLDRVASLFDEPRPLFDIEHALRDVDAQLVRTAVFMLMHQGRLVSDDLAVRPLAITTAFRRNALHTKDARPWPA
;
A
#
# COMPACT_ATOMS: atom_id res chain seq x y z
N MET A 1 -7.96 3.62 -14.31
CA MET A 1 -7.32 2.40 -14.84
C MET A 1 -5.85 2.59 -14.54
N LEU A 2 -5.27 1.78 -13.67
CA LEU A 2 -3.88 1.89 -13.24
C LEU A 2 -2.96 1.43 -14.39
N VAL A 3 -1.99 2.27 -14.77
CA VAL A 3 -0.99 1.93 -15.80
C VAL A 3 0.41 2.11 -15.23
N LEU A 4 1.21 1.04 -15.18
CA LEU A 4 2.55 1.04 -14.60
C LEU A 4 3.54 0.46 -15.62
N PHE A 5 4.64 1.16 -15.88
CA PHE A 5 5.58 0.81 -16.95
C PHE A 5 6.89 0.17 -16.46
N SER A 6 7.14 0.13 -15.15
CA SER A 6 8.35 -0.45 -14.56
C SER A 6 8.06 -1.24 -13.29
N TYR A 7 9.00 -2.09 -12.87
CA TYR A 7 8.93 -2.78 -11.59
C TYR A 7 8.96 -1.80 -10.41
N ASP A 8 9.73 -0.71 -10.50
CA ASP A 8 9.77 0.31 -9.47
C ASP A 8 8.44 1.07 -9.34
N ALA A 9 7.73 1.27 -10.45
CA ALA A 9 6.37 1.81 -10.43
C ALA A 9 5.39 0.83 -9.76
N VAL A 10 5.51 -0.48 -10.02
CA VAL A 10 4.74 -1.52 -9.31
C VAL A 10 5.06 -1.55 -7.82
N ALA A 11 6.33 -1.46 -7.45
CA ALA A 11 6.77 -1.43 -6.06
C ALA A 11 6.27 -0.18 -5.31
N THR A 12 6.38 0.99 -5.95
CA THR A 12 5.88 2.26 -5.41
C THR A 12 4.36 2.23 -5.23
N TRP A 13 3.63 1.72 -6.23
CA TRP A 13 2.20 1.49 -6.12
C TRP A 13 1.85 0.53 -4.98
N ALA A 14 2.54 -0.61 -4.87
CA ALA A 14 2.29 -1.59 -3.83
C ALA A 14 2.47 -0.99 -2.42
N LEU A 15 3.50 -0.17 -2.23
CA LEU A 15 3.70 0.57 -1.00
C LEU A 15 2.53 1.53 -0.73
N ALA A 16 2.00 2.21 -1.75
CA ALA A 16 0.92 3.20 -1.58
C ALA A 16 -0.37 2.51 -1.18
N GLU A 17 -0.70 1.44 -1.91
CA GLU A 17 -1.84 0.56 -1.67
C GLU A 17 -1.79 -0.09 -0.29
N SER A 18 -0.58 -0.41 0.21
CA SER A 18 -0.40 -1.05 1.52
C SER A 18 -0.60 -0.13 2.72
N SER A 19 -0.57 1.19 2.49
CA SER A 19 -0.61 2.16 3.57
C SER A 19 -2.07 2.53 3.92
N PRO A 20 -2.54 2.24 5.14
CA PRO A 20 -3.88 2.64 5.57
C PRO A 20 -4.05 4.16 5.72
N LEU A 21 -2.96 4.93 5.59
CA LEU A 21 -2.97 6.40 5.63
C LEU A 21 -3.20 7.01 4.25
N VAL A 22 -3.00 6.25 3.17
CA VAL A 22 -3.22 6.73 1.80
C VAL A 22 -4.72 6.70 1.51
N GLU A 23 -5.29 7.87 1.26
CA GLU A 23 -6.71 8.05 0.96
C GLU A 23 -6.98 8.05 -0.54
N ALA A 24 -6.01 8.51 -1.33
CA ALA A 24 -6.07 8.51 -2.79
C ALA A 24 -4.67 8.56 -3.38
N PHE A 25 -4.52 8.01 -4.57
CA PHE A 25 -3.34 8.18 -5.40
C PHE A 25 -3.73 8.14 -6.88
N CYS A 26 -2.85 8.64 -7.73
CA CYS A 26 -2.92 8.42 -9.17
C CYS A 26 -1.52 8.40 -9.80
N GLU A 27 -1.38 7.64 -10.86
CA GLU A 27 -0.21 7.62 -11.72
C GLU A 27 -0.22 8.79 -12.72
N TYR A 28 0.97 9.28 -13.06
CA TYR A 28 1.19 10.33 -14.08
C TYR A 28 0.26 11.55 -13.95
N PRO A 29 0.17 12.19 -12.77
CA PRO A 29 -0.78 13.27 -12.48
C PRO A 29 -0.54 14.55 -13.31
N GLY A 30 0.69 14.72 -13.80
CA GLY A 30 1.12 15.85 -14.61
C GLY A 30 2.57 16.27 -14.31
N PHE A 31 2.95 17.43 -14.83
CA PHE A 31 4.30 17.95 -14.68
C PHE A 31 4.49 18.65 -13.34
N VAL A 32 5.69 18.55 -12.78
CA VAL A 32 6.17 19.28 -11.60
C VAL A 32 7.50 19.97 -11.94
N ALA A 33 7.92 20.92 -11.11
CA ALA A 33 9.24 21.55 -11.22
C ALA A 33 10.21 20.87 -10.25
N LEU A 34 11.12 20.05 -10.77
CA LEU A 34 12.18 19.38 -10.00
C LEU A 34 13.51 20.02 -10.38
N ASP A 35 14.19 20.65 -9.43
CA ASP A 35 15.45 21.40 -9.65
C ASP A 35 15.38 22.41 -10.82
N GLY A 36 14.23 23.05 -10.98
CA GLY A 36 13.95 24.00 -12.07
C GLY A 36 13.65 23.35 -13.42
N VAL A 37 13.68 22.02 -13.51
CA VAL A 37 13.34 21.26 -14.71
C VAL A 37 11.88 20.82 -14.64
N ARG A 38 11.14 21.00 -15.75
CA ARG A 38 9.76 20.54 -15.89
C ARG A 38 9.76 19.03 -16.14
N THR A 39 9.37 18.26 -15.14
CA THR A 39 9.47 16.79 -15.14
C THR A 39 8.10 16.17 -14.92
N LEU A 40 7.77 15.10 -15.63
CA LEU A 40 6.52 14.37 -15.39
C LEU A 40 6.67 13.56 -14.10
N ALA A 41 5.79 13.80 -13.13
CA ALA A 41 5.75 13.01 -11.90
C ALA A 41 5.17 11.61 -12.19
N ASP A 42 5.67 10.60 -11.49
CA ASP A 42 5.21 9.21 -11.66
C ASP A 42 3.94 8.94 -10.86
N PHE A 43 3.85 9.50 -9.64
CA PHE A 43 2.65 9.39 -8.81
C PHE A 43 2.31 10.71 -8.12
N TRP A 44 1.03 10.87 -7.80
CA TRP A 44 0.54 11.76 -6.75
C TRP A 44 -0.15 10.90 -5.70
N VAL A 45 0.09 11.22 -4.43
CA VAL A 45 -0.49 10.51 -3.29
C VAL A 45 -1.02 11.52 -2.28
N ARG A 46 -2.19 11.22 -1.72
CA ARG A 46 -2.87 12.01 -0.70
C ARG A 46 -3.19 11.14 0.50
N GLY A 47 -2.81 11.60 1.69
CA GLY A 47 -3.02 10.88 2.94
C GLY A 47 -2.79 11.75 4.16
N SER A 48 -3.54 11.52 5.24
CA SER A 48 -3.43 12.27 6.50
C SER A 48 -3.40 13.80 6.33
N GLY A 49 -4.19 14.34 5.40
CA GLY A 49 -4.27 15.79 5.14
C GLY A 49 -3.06 16.38 4.40
N ARG A 50 -2.16 15.54 3.86
CA ARG A 50 -1.02 15.94 3.03
C ARG A 50 -1.16 15.38 1.62
N GLU A 51 -0.57 16.11 0.68
CA GLU A 51 -0.47 15.72 -0.73
C GLU A 51 0.97 15.82 -1.18
N GLN A 52 1.40 14.87 -1.99
CA GLN A 52 2.79 14.72 -2.38
C GLN A 52 2.89 14.12 -3.77
N PHE A 53 3.84 14.63 -4.56
CA PHE A 53 4.24 14.05 -5.83
C PHE A 53 5.46 13.16 -5.63
N ILE A 54 5.51 12.07 -6.38
CA ILE A 54 6.63 11.13 -6.36
C ILE A 54 7.25 11.09 -7.75
N LYS A 55 8.57 11.17 -7.78
CA LYS A 55 9.39 10.86 -8.95
C LYS A 55 10.28 9.67 -8.62
N ILE A 56 10.25 8.64 -9.46
CA ILE A 56 11.13 7.48 -9.35
C ILE A 56 12.45 7.85 -10.03
N GLU A 57 13.55 7.71 -9.30
CA GLU A 57 14.89 7.99 -9.81
C GLU A 57 15.28 6.93 -10.84
N ASP A 58 15.94 7.35 -11.92
CA ASP A 58 16.32 6.49 -13.06
C ASP A 58 15.16 5.67 -13.66
N GLY A 59 13.92 6.12 -13.42
CA GLY A 59 12.71 5.51 -13.93
C GLY A 59 12.54 5.72 -15.44
N ILE A 60 11.49 5.10 -16.00
CA ILE A 60 11.13 5.30 -17.39
C ILE A 60 10.58 6.72 -17.56
N GLU A 61 11.29 7.54 -18.34
CA GLU A 61 10.80 8.87 -18.71
C GLU A 61 9.71 8.76 -19.78
N LEU A 62 8.47 9.01 -19.38
CA LEU A 62 7.34 9.07 -20.30
C LEU A 62 7.19 10.46 -20.89
N THR A 63 6.98 10.52 -22.19
CA THR A 63 6.67 11.76 -22.90
C THR A 63 5.20 11.76 -23.31
N PRO A 64 4.36 12.64 -22.74
CA PRO A 64 2.97 12.78 -23.18
C PRO A 64 2.90 13.19 -24.65
N GLU A 65 1.92 12.67 -25.39
CA GLU A 65 1.71 13.02 -26.81
C GLU A 65 1.43 14.53 -27.00
N PHE A 66 0.70 15.14 -26.05
CA PHE A 66 0.34 16.56 -26.04
C PHE A 66 0.83 17.24 -24.74
N PRO A 67 2.15 17.49 -24.59
CA PRO A 67 2.75 17.95 -23.33
C PRO A 67 2.27 19.34 -22.89
N GLU A 68 1.74 20.15 -23.79
CA GLU A 68 1.15 21.47 -23.53
C GLU A 68 -0.24 21.39 -22.86
N ARG A 69 -0.94 20.26 -23.02
CA ARG A 69 -2.27 20.02 -22.41
C ARG A 69 -2.17 19.42 -21.01
N VAL A 70 -0.98 18.94 -20.65
CA VAL A 70 -0.73 18.35 -19.33
C VAL A 70 -0.49 19.46 -18.32
N LYS A 71 -1.27 19.43 -17.24
CA LYS A 71 -1.16 20.39 -16.14
C LYS A 71 0.24 20.38 -15.56
N THR A 72 0.74 21.56 -15.22
CA THR A 72 1.96 21.73 -14.42
C THR A 72 1.58 22.22 -13.04
N TYR A 73 2.08 21.55 -12.01
CA TYR A 73 1.86 21.87 -10.62
C TYR A 73 3.11 22.60 -10.09
N ALA A 74 2.91 23.82 -9.60
CA ALA A 74 3.95 24.64 -8.99
C ALA A 74 3.84 24.56 -7.46
N ASP A 75 4.96 24.78 -6.76
CA ASP A 75 5.04 24.86 -5.30
C ASP A 75 4.47 23.62 -4.57
N VAL A 76 4.70 22.44 -5.13
CA VAL A 76 4.27 21.15 -4.56
C VAL A 76 5.43 20.42 -3.89
N GLU A 77 5.10 19.59 -2.89
CA GLU A 77 6.05 18.66 -2.28
C GLU A 77 6.35 17.52 -3.25
N ILE A 78 7.64 17.28 -3.51
CA ILE A 78 8.12 16.22 -4.40
C ILE A 78 9.11 15.37 -3.62
N SER A 79 8.90 14.05 -3.65
CA SER A 79 9.90 13.10 -3.14
C SER A 79 10.46 12.22 -4.23
N LEU A 80 11.74 11.94 -4.08
CA LEU A 80 12.48 11.05 -4.95
C LEU A 80 12.48 9.65 -4.34
N VAL A 81 12.15 8.66 -5.17
CA VAL A 81 12.17 7.24 -4.80
C VAL A 81 13.21 6.54 -5.65
N GLY A 82 14.35 6.23 -5.04
CA GLY A 82 15.42 5.46 -5.66
C GLY A 82 15.30 3.96 -5.48
N ALA A 83 16.01 3.21 -6.33
CA ALA A 83 16.08 1.75 -6.29
C ALA A 83 16.54 1.23 -4.91
N ASP A 84 17.51 1.89 -4.27
CA ASP A 84 17.98 1.51 -2.94
C ASP A 84 16.86 1.65 -1.90
N TRP A 85 16.08 2.72 -1.96
CA TRP A 85 14.97 2.93 -1.02
C TRP A 85 13.89 1.85 -1.16
N LEU A 86 13.62 1.40 -2.38
CA LEU A 86 12.71 0.29 -2.68
C LEU A 86 13.29 -1.05 -2.22
N ALA A 87 14.59 -1.30 -2.46
CA ALA A 87 15.26 -2.53 -2.05
C ALA A 87 15.21 -2.76 -0.54
N HIS A 88 15.33 -1.70 0.27
CA HIS A 88 15.16 -1.78 1.73
C HIS A 88 13.74 -2.17 2.18
N ARG A 89 12.76 -2.15 1.27
CA ARG A 89 11.34 -2.47 1.51
C ARG A 89 10.87 -3.69 0.72
N GLN A 90 11.77 -4.41 0.06
CA GLN A 90 11.42 -5.46 -0.89
C GLN A 90 10.52 -6.53 -0.27
N VAL A 91 10.81 -6.97 0.96
CA VAL A 91 10.01 -8.01 1.63
C VAL A 91 8.57 -7.55 1.86
N TRP A 92 8.37 -6.29 2.26
CA TRP A 92 7.04 -5.71 2.42
C TRP A 92 6.31 -5.62 1.08
N ILE A 93 6.99 -5.15 0.04
CA ILE A 93 6.47 -5.06 -1.33
C ILE A 93 6.01 -6.45 -1.81
N ASP A 94 6.88 -7.46 -1.72
CA ASP A 94 6.58 -8.82 -2.18
C ASP A 94 5.40 -9.44 -1.43
N ASN A 95 5.32 -9.21 -0.13
CA ASN A 95 4.19 -9.65 0.67
C ASN A 95 2.89 -8.95 0.27
N TRP A 96 2.94 -7.64 0.03
CA TRP A 96 1.75 -6.90 -0.37
C TRP A 96 1.25 -7.30 -1.76
N LEU A 97 2.17 -7.55 -2.70
CA LEU A 97 1.84 -8.09 -4.02
C LEU A 97 1.17 -9.47 -3.93
N GLN A 98 1.52 -10.29 -2.94
CA GLN A 98 0.83 -11.56 -2.65
C GLN A 98 -0.54 -11.38 -1.96
N ILE A 99 -0.69 -10.34 -1.14
CA ILE A 99 -1.94 -10.01 -0.44
C ILE A 99 -2.98 -9.43 -1.38
N ASN A 100 -2.58 -8.57 -2.32
CA ASN A 100 -3.49 -7.81 -3.15
C ASN A 100 -4.54 -8.66 -3.92
N PRO A 101 -4.19 -9.82 -4.50
CA PRO A 101 -5.18 -10.72 -5.11
C PRO A 101 -6.31 -11.13 -4.16
N TYR A 102 -6.05 -11.30 -2.86
CA TYR A 102 -7.11 -11.59 -1.88
C TYR A 102 -8.07 -10.41 -1.75
N LEU A 103 -7.56 -9.19 -1.64
CA LEU A 103 -8.37 -7.99 -1.50
C LEU A 103 -9.22 -7.76 -2.75
N VAL A 104 -8.62 -7.81 -3.93
CA VAL A 104 -9.31 -7.52 -5.19
C VAL A 104 -10.34 -8.60 -5.56
N ALA A 105 -9.98 -9.89 -5.43
CA ALA A 105 -10.85 -10.97 -5.89
C ALA A 105 -11.91 -11.37 -4.85
N ASN A 106 -11.56 -11.33 -3.55
CA ASN A 106 -12.33 -12.00 -2.52
C ASN A 106 -13.04 -11.06 -1.54
N ALA A 107 -12.66 -9.78 -1.43
CA ALA A 107 -13.22 -8.90 -0.40
C ALA A 107 -14.75 -8.80 -0.43
N ARG A 108 -15.37 -8.84 -1.62
CA ARG A 108 -16.83 -8.84 -1.80
C ARG A 108 -17.55 -10.07 -1.23
N PHE A 109 -16.83 -11.16 -0.95
CA PHE A 109 -17.37 -12.39 -0.36
C PHE A 109 -17.20 -12.45 1.15
N VAL A 110 -16.44 -11.52 1.74
CA VAL A 110 -16.29 -11.41 3.20
C VAL A 110 -17.49 -10.65 3.76
N SER A 111 -18.33 -11.35 4.52
CA SER A 111 -19.47 -10.72 5.19
C SER A 111 -19.01 -9.80 6.34
N PRO A 112 -19.77 -8.75 6.68
CA PRO A 112 -19.49 -7.94 7.86
C PRO A 112 -19.36 -8.77 9.15
N ALA A 113 -20.20 -9.79 9.31
CA ALA A 113 -20.15 -10.70 10.45
C ALA A 113 -18.84 -11.50 10.51
N THR A 114 -18.33 -11.96 9.36
CA THR A 114 -17.01 -12.63 9.27
C THR A 114 -15.90 -11.67 9.67
N LEU A 115 -15.94 -10.44 9.16
CA LEU A 115 -14.93 -9.41 9.45
C LEU A 115 -14.89 -9.08 10.96
N ASP A 116 -16.05 -8.95 11.60
CA ASP A 116 -16.16 -8.68 13.04
C ASP A 116 -15.70 -9.87 13.87
N ARG A 117 -16.06 -11.11 13.48
CA ARG A 117 -15.56 -12.33 14.12
C ARG A 117 -14.03 -12.38 14.08
N VAL A 118 -13.42 -12.12 12.92
CA VAL A 118 -11.95 -12.06 12.81
C VAL A 118 -11.38 -10.96 13.68
N ALA A 119 -11.94 -9.75 13.66
CA ALA A 119 -11.48 -8.64 14.47
C ALA A 119 -11.56 -8.92 15.99
N SER A 120 -12.52 -9.72 16.44
CA SER A 120 -12.68 -10.10 17.86
C SER A 120 -11.62 -11.08 18.37
N LEU A 121 -10.84 -11.72 17.49
CA LEU A 121 -9.79 -12.67 17.90
C LEU A 121 -8.51 -11.99 18.38
N PHE A 122 -8.36 -10.68 18.16
CA PHE A 122 -7.12 -9.93 18.41
C PHE A 122 -7.14 -9.17 19.73
N ASP A 123 -7.22 -9.91 20.83
CA ASP A 123 -6.87 -9.42 22.17
C ASP A 123 -5.35 -9.47 22.41
N GLU A 124 -4.68 -10.38 21.71
CA GLU A 124 -3.23 -10.57 21.70
C GLU A 124 -2.74 -10.79 20.25
N PRO A 125 -1.43 -10.64 19.96
CA PRO A 125 -0.88 -11.01 18.66
C PRO A 125 -1.11 -12.50 18.35
N ARG A 126 -1.57 -12.81 17.13
CA ARG A 126 -1.89 -14.18 16.70
C ARG A 126 -1.35 -14.49 15.30
N PRO A 127 -0.78 -15.70 15.09
CA PRO A 127 -0.38 -16.14 13.76
C PRO A 127 -1.59 -16.45 12.89
N LEU A 128 -1.43 -16.30 11.57
CA LEU A 128 -2.47 -16.54 10.58
C LEU A 128 -3.13 -17.92 10.72
N PHE A 129 -2.32 -18.96 10.97
CA PHE A 129 -2.78 -20.32 11.20
C PHE A 129 -3.81 -20.43 12.34
N ASP A 130 -3.55 -19.78 13.47
CA ASP A 130 -4.42 -19.90 14.64
C ASP A 130 -5.76 -19.20 14.40
N ILE A 131 -5.77 -18.13 13.60
CA ILE A 131 -6.98 -17.40 13.22
C ILE A 131 -7.85 -18.26 12.28
N GLU A 132 -7.24 -18.89 11.27
CA GLU A 132 -7.91 -19.86 10.39
C GLU A 132 -8.48 -21.04 11.19
N HIS A 133 -7.71 -21.57 12.13
CA HIS A 133 -8.14 -22.69 12.97
C HIS A 133 -9.31 -22.32 13.89
N ALA A 134 -9.30 -21.12 14.47
CA ALA A 134 -10.37 -20.62 15.33
C ALA A 134 -11.70 -20.43 14.59
N LEU A 135 -11.65 -20.20 13.27
CA LEU A 135 -12.82 -19.99 12.41
C LEU A 135 -12.97 -21.09 11.35
N ARG A 136 -12.72 -22.34 11.74
CA ARG A 136 -12.79 -23.52 10.86
C ARG A 136 -14.16 -23.76 10.21
N ASP A 137 -15.21 -23.10 10.67
CA ASP A 137 -16.55 -23.09 10.06
C ASP A 137 -16.65 -22.15 8.85
N VAL A 138 -15.63 -21.32 8.61
CA VAL A 138 -15.50 -20.40 7.48
C VAL A 138 -14.37 -20.89 6.57
N ASP A 139 -14.53 -20.71 5.26
CA ASP A 139 -13.46 -20.99 4.30
C ASP A 139 -12.18 -20.20 4.66
N ALA A 140 -11.04 -20.90 4.73
CA ALA A 140 -9.77 -20.30 5.16
C ALA A 140 -9.33 -19.13 4.27
N GLN A 141 -9.65 -19.15 2.96
CA GLN A 141 -9.34 -18.04 2.05
C GLN A 141 -10.14 -16.78 2.43
N LEU A 142 -11.39 -16.92 2.87
CA LEU A 142 -12.19 -15.80 3.35
C LEU A 142 -11.71 -15.29 4.72
N VAL A 143 -11.23 -16.17 5.60
CA VAL A 143 -10.60 -15.77 6.87
C VAL A 143 -9.32 -14.97 6.60
N ARG A 144 -8.42 -15.46 5.74
CA ARG A 144 -7.22 -14.71 5.29
C ARG A 144 -7.58 -13.36 4.70
N THR A 145 -8.56 -13.35 3.79
CA THR A 145 -9.03 -12.12 3.16
C THR A 145 -9.52 -11.11 4.20
N ALA A 146 -10.28 -11.56 5.21
CA ALA A 146 -10.75 -10.70 6.30
C ALA A 146 -9.59 -10.14 7.14
N VAL A 147 -8.55 -10.94 7.45
CA VAL A 147 -7.34 -10.45 8.13
C VAL A 147 -6.66 -9.34 7.31
N PHE A 148 -6.48 -9.56 6.00
CA PHE A 148 -5.86 -8.58 5.12
C PHE A 148 -6.73 -7.33 4.92
N MET A 149 -8.05 -7.46 4.85
CA MET A 149 -8.97 -6.31 4.82
C MET A 149 -8.84 -5.46 6.08
N LEU A 150 -8.76 -6.08 7.26
CA LEU A 150 -8.56 -5.34 8.51
C LEU A 150 -7.19 -4.64 8.56
N MET A 151 -6.15 -5.26 7.99
CA MET A 151 -4.83 -4.64 7.87
C MET A 151 -4.84 -3.45 6.91
N HIS A 152 -5.46 -3.62 5.73
CA HIS A 152 -5.65 -2.54 4.75
C HIS A 152 -6.46 -1.37 5.33
N GLN A 153 -7.41 -1.64 6.23
CA GLN A 153 -8.16 -0.63 6.99
C GLN A 153 -7.37 0.00 8.15
N GLY A 154 -6.14 -0.45 8.40
CA GLY A 154 -5.31 -0.01 9.52
C GLY A 154 -5.76 -0.51 10.90
N ARG A 155 -6.72 -1.44 10.96
CA ARG A 155 -7.24 -2.04 12.21
C ARG A 155 -6.33 -3.13 12.75
N LEU A 156 -5.60 -3.81 11.86
CA LEU A 156 -4.54 -4.75 12.19
C LEU A 156 -3.21 -4.27 11.63
N VAL A 157 -2.12 -4.74 12.23
CA VAL A 157 -0.75 -4.56 11.75
C VAL A 157 0.03 -5.85 11.93
N SER A 158 1.10 -6.02 11.16
CA SER A 158 2.03 -7.13 11.26
C SER A 158 3.45 -6.61 11.07
N ASP A 159 4.24 -6.65 12.14
CA ASP A 159 5.66 -6.29 12.08
C ASP A 159 6.48 -7.35 11.29
N ASP A 160 5.95 -8.57 11.21
CA ASP A 160 6.55 -9.69 10.47
C ASP A 160 6.62 -9.42 8.98
N LEU A 161 5.57 -8.82 8.39
CA LEU A 161 5.49 -8.58 6.96
C LEU A 161 6.55 -7.60 6.44
N ALA A 162 7.18 -6.82 7.33
CA ALA A 162 8.26 -5.92 6.96
C ALA A 162 9.60 -6.63 6.79
N VAL A 163 9.77 -7.82 7.39
CA VAL A 163 11.09 -8.48 7.52
C VAL A 163 11.09 -9.95 7.12
N ARG A 164 9.93 -10.59 6.98
CA ARG A 164 9.79 -12.01 6.62
C ARG A 164 8.73 -12.21 5.54
N PRO A 165 8.91 -13.18 4.63
CA PRO A 165 7.85 -13.57 3.70
C PRO A 165 6.57 -13.98 4.42
N LEU A 166 5.42 -13.65 3.83
CA LEU A 166 4.09 -14.03 4.29
C LEU A 166 4.00 -15.56 4.39
N ALA A 167 3.62 -16.03 5.57
CA ALA A 167 3.48 -17.44 5.87
C ALA A 167 2.34 -17.66 6.89
N ILE A 168 1.98 -18.92 7.11
CA ILE A 168 0.97 -19.28 8.11
C ILE A 168 1.38 -18.88 9.55
N THR A 169 2.67 -18.68 9.77
CA THR A 169 3.25 -18.24 11.05
C THR A 169 3.34 -16.72 11.19
N THR A 170 3.00 -15.95 10.14
CA THR A 170 2.97 -14.49 10.19
C THR A 170 1.97 -14.04 11.25
N ALA A 171 2.47 -13.30 12.24
CA ALA A 171 1.67 -12.78 13.34
C ALA A 171 1.02 -11.43 12.99
N PHE A 172 -0.24 -11.29 13.37
CA PHE A 172 -1.01 -10.06 13.26
C PHE A 172 -1.46 -9.63 14.64
N ARG A 173 -1.52 -8.33 14.87
CA ARG A 173 -2.00 -7.74 16.13
C ARG A 173 -2.92 -6.57 15.85
N ARG A 174 -3.77 -6.25 16.83
CA ARG A 174 -4.57 -5.03 16.80
C ARG A 174 -3.66 -3.81 16.70
N ASN A 175 -4.01 -2.88 15.83
CA ASN A 175 -3.33 -1.61 15.78
C ASN A 175 -3.83 -0.72 16.94
N ALA A 176 -3.02 -0.60 18.00
CA ALA A 176 -3.33 0.24 19.16
C ALA A 176 -3.25 1.75 18.83
N LEU A 177 -2.53 2.09 17.76
CA LEU A 177 -2.34 3.47 17.28
C LEU A 177 -3.27 3.69 16.09
N HIS A 178 -4.55 3.96 16.36
CA HIS A 178 -5.40 4.64 15.39
C HIS A 178 -5.06 6.14 15.30
N THR A 179 -3.79 6.51 15.45
CA THR A 179 -3.31 7.87 15.23
C THR A 179 -2.88 7.97 13.79
N LYS A 180 -3.58 8.84 13.03
CA LYS A 180 -3.27 9.21 11.64
C LYS A 180 -1.85 9.77 11.41
N ASP A 181 -1.07 9.91 12.48
CA ASP A 181 0.32 10.34 12.47
C ASP A 181 1.24 9.14 12.76
N ALA A 182 1.86 8.56 11.72
CA ALA A 182 3.16 7.89 11.86
C ALA A 182 3.81 7.60 10.50
N ARG A 183 4.76 8.48 10.17
CA ARG A 183 5.77 8.47 9.08
C ARG A 183 5.32 9.03 7.72
N PRO A 184 6.09 9.96 7.15
CA PRO A 184 5.90 10.38 5.77
C PRO A 184 6.09 9.19 4.84
N TRP A 185 5.03 8.94 4.07
CA TRP A 185 5.12 8.45 2.70
C TRP A 185 6.18 9.27 1.95
N PRO A 186 7.08 8.61 1.20
CA PRO A 186 8.54 8.80 1.32
C PRO A 186 8.98 10.24 1.62
N ALA A 187 9.57 10.49 2.78
CA ALA A 187 10.45 11.65 2.98
C ALA A 187 11.89 11.27 2.64
#